data_AF-A0A524MR35-F1
#
_entry.id   AF-A0A524MR35-F1
#
_cell.length_a   1.000
_cell.length_b   1.000
_cell.length_c   1.000
_cell.angle_alpha   90.00
_cell.angle_beta   90.00
_cell.angle_gamma   90.00
#
_symmetry.space_group_name_H-M   'P 1'
#
loop_
_entity.id
_entity.type
_entity.pdbx_description
1 polymer ?
#
loop_
_entity_poly.entity_id
_entity_poly.type
_entity_poly.pdbx_seq_one_letter_code
_entity_poly.pdbx_strand_id
1 'polypeptide(L)' 'MSEKKVKELGVTLIQKQIDLAKMKKSNGKISEIVNLESEIVNLRREFNLELQKISNEKKTDIDVDE' A
#
# COMPACT_ATOMS: atom_id res chain seq x y z
N MET A 1 -11.84 -4.44 11.45
CA MET A 1 -11.00 -3.23 11.35
C MET A 1 -10.02 -3.25 10.17
N SER A 2 -9.44 -4.40 9.78
CA SER A 2 -8.41 -4.45 8.72
C SER A 2 -8.86 -4.06 7.31
N GLU A 3 -10.09 -4.37 6.87
CA GLU A 3 -10.52 -4.04 5.49
C GLU A 3 -10.59 -2.53 5.21
N LYS A 4 -11.03 -1.72 6.20
CA LYS A 4 -11.03 -0.26 6.10
C LYS A 4 -9.61 0.28 5.95
N LYS A 5 -8.67 -0.24 6.74
CA LYS A 5 -7.26 0.17 6.70
C LYS A 5 -6.60 -0.18 5.37
N VAL A 6 -6.88 -1.37 4.81
CA VAL A 6 -6.43 -1.76 3.47
C VAL A 6 -6.96 -0.80 2.40
N LYS A 7 -8.24 -0.43 2.47
CA LYS A 7 -8.83 0.53 1.53
C LYS A 7 -8.15 1.89 1.59
N GLU A 8 -7.92 2.42 2.79
CA GLU A 8 -7.22 3.70 3.00
C GLU A 8 -5.78 3.65 2.47
N LEU A 9 -5.02 2.62 2.83
CA LEU A 9 -3.66 2.40 2.33
C LEU A 9 -3.62 2.29 0.80
N GLY A 10 -4.60 1.59 0.20
CA GLY A 10 -4.74 1.47 -1.25
C GLY A 10 -4.97 2.82 -1.94
N VAL A 11 -5.87 3.65 -1.40
CA VAL A 11 -6.12 5.01 -1.94
C VAL A 11 -4.86 5.87 -1.85
N THR A 12 -4.18 5.87 -0.69
CA THR A 12 -2.94 6.63 -0.51
C THR A 12 -1.84 6.16 -1.46
N LEU A 13 -1.70 4.84 -1.66
CA LEU A 13 -0.72 4.25 -2.55
C LEU A 13 -0.94 4.71 -4.00
N ILE A 14 -2.18 4.68 -4.48
CA ILE A 14 -2.53 5.12 -5.83
C ILE A 14 -2.27 6.62 -6.00
N GLN A 15 -2.67 7.44 -5.01
CA GLN A 15 -2.45 8.87 -5.06
C GLN A 15 -0.96 9.21 -5.19
N LYS A 16 -0.09 8.58 -4.39
CA LYS A 16 1.36 8.79 -4.47
C LYS A 16 1.96 8.31 -5.79
N GLN A 17 1.45 7.22 -6.38
CA GLN A 17 1.89 6.78 -7.72
C GLN A 17 1.52 7.80 -8.80
N ILE A 18 0.35 8.42 -8.70
CA ILE A 18 -0.07 9.52 -9.58
C ILE A 18 0.87 10.72 -9.41
N ASP A 19 1.19 11.10 -8.17
CA ASP A 19 2.06 12.23 -7.90
C ASP A 19 3.51 11.98 -8.38
N LEU A 20 4.00 10.75 -8.23
CA LEU A 20 5.28 10.33 -8.80
C LEU A 20 5.30 10.46 -10.33
N ALA A 21 4.23 10.02 -11.00
CA ALA A 21 4.12 10.13 -12.45
C ALA A 21 4.10 11.60 -12.91
N LYS A 22 3.41 12.48 -12.17
CA LYS A 22 3.42 13.92 -12.44
C LYS A 22 4.81 14.52 -12.26
N MET A 23 5.51 14.20 -11.18
CA MET A 23 6.88 14.70 -10.94
C MET A 23 7.87 14.23 -11.99
N LYS A 24 7.81 12.96 -12.39
CA LYS A 24 8.66 12.43 -13.47
C LYS A 24 8.39 13.14 -14.80
N LYS A 25 7.12 13.46 -15.09
CA LYS A 25 6.74 14.22 -16.29
C LYS A 25 7.23 15.68 -16.26
N SER A 26 7.26 16.31 -15.09
CA SER A 26 7.65 17.72 -14.94
C SER A 26 9.15 17.94 -14.72
N ASN A 27 10.00 16.93 -14.92
CA ASN A 27 11.43 16.96 -14.55
C ASN A 27 11.65 17.39 -13.08
N GLY A 28 10.83 16.87 -12.17
CA GLY A 28 11.00 17.08 -10.72
C GLY A 28 12.38 16.66 -10.24
N LYS A 29 12.82 17.19 -9.09
CA LYS A 29 14.17 16.90 -8.59
C LYS A 29 14.32 15.40 -8.33
N ILE A 30 15.44 14.83 -8.78
CA ILE A 30 15.73 13.40 -8.60
C ILE A 30 15.62 12.98 -7.12
N SER A 31 16.06 13.83 -6.20
CA SER A 31 15.93 13.59 -4.75
C SER A 31 14.47 13.46 -4.28
N GLU A 32 13.56 14.28 -4.82
CA GLU A 32 12.13 14.25 -4.48
C GLU A 32 11.47 13.00 -5.08
N ILE A 33 11.87 12.61 -6.30
CA ILE A 33 11.42 11.38 -6.95
C ILE A 33 11.83 10.15 -6.13
N VAL A 34 13.11 10.06 -5.73
CA VAL A 34 13.63 8.92 -4.95
C VAL A 34 12.97 8.85 -3.58
N ASN A 35 12.75 9.98 -2.91
CA ASN A 35 12.04 10.02 -1.64
C ASN A 35 10.61 9.49 -1.78
N LEU A 36 9.87 9.95 -2.80
CA LEU A 36 8.50 9.48 -3.01
C LEU A 36 8.42 8.00 -3.40
N GLU A 37 9.39 7.50 -4.18
CA GLU A 37 9.50 6.07 -4.50
C GLU A 37 9.72 5.24 -3.22
N SER A 38 10.58 5.70 -2.32
CA SER A 38 10.81 5.07 -1.01
C SER A 38 9.53 5.02 -0.18
N GLU A 39 8.78 6.12 -0.12
CA GLU A 39 7.48 6.16 0.57
C GLU A 39 6.47 5.18 -0.03
N ILE A 40 6.41 5.07 -1.35
CA ILE A 40 5.54 4.11 -2.06
C ILE A 40 5.93 2.67 -1.69
N VAL A 41 7.22 2.35 -1.64
CA VAL A 41 7.69 1.00 -1.25
C VAL A 41 7.27 0.67 0.18
N ASN A 42 7.42 1.60 1.11
CA ASN A 42 7.01 1.40 2.50
C ASN A 42 5.49 1.19 2.61
N LEU A 43 4.70 1.99 1.90
CA LEU A 43 3.24 1.82 1.86
C LEU A 43 2.81 0.49 1.24
N ARG A 44 3.49 0.01 0.18
CA ARG A 44 3.23 -1.33 -0.38
C ARG A 44 3.49 -2.43 0.64
N ARG A 45 4.56 -2.31 1.44
CA ARG A 45 4.84 -3.28 2.50
C ARG A 45 3.74 -3.28 3.55
N GLU A 46 3.33 -2.11 4.03
CA GLU A 46 2.25 -2.01 5.02
C GLU A 46 0.93 -2.56 4.48
N PHE A 47 0.56 -2.19 3.26
CA PHE A 47 -0.62 -2.70 2.58
C PHE A 47 -0.62 -4.23 2.48
N ASN A 48 0.51 -4.83 2.09
CA ASN A 48 0.65 -6.28 2.00
C ASN A 48 0.57 -6.97 3.36
N LEU A 49 1.14 -6.38 4.41
CA LEU A 49 1.03 -6.92 5.77
C LEU A 49 -0.41 -6.92 6.26
N GLU A 50 -1.18 -5.85 6.00
CA GLU A 50 -2.59 -5.81 6.36
C GLU A 50 -3.43 -6.81 5.54
N LEU A 51 -3.14 -6.98 4.25
CA LEU A 51 -3.78 -8.03 3.44
C LEU A 51 -3.48 -9.43 3.98
N GLN A 52 -2.23 -9.68 4.40
CA GLN A 52 -1.84 -10.96 4.97
C GLN A 52 -2.59 -11.25 6.28
N LYS A 53 -2.77 -10.25 7.15
CA LYS A 53 -3.58 -10.39 8.36
C LYS A 53 -5.01 -10.80 8.04
N ILE A 54 -5.67 -10.12 7.09
CA ILE A 54 -7.03 -10.46 6.65
C ILE A 54 -7.08 -11.88 6.10
N SER A 55 -6.11 -12.26 5.28
CA SER A 55 -6.05 -13.61 4.70
C SER A 55 -5.89 -14.69 5.77
N ASN A 56 -5.12 -14.41 6.82
CA ASN A 56 -4.92 -15.35 7.92
C ASN A 56 -6.17 -15.44 8.81
N GLU A 57 -6.80 -14.31 9.13
CA GLU A 57 -8.09 -14.27 9.86
C GLU A 57 -9.16 -15.11 9.14
N LYS A 58 -9.30 -14.94 7.82
CA LYS A 58 -10.26 -15.71 7.01
C LYS A 58 -9.89 -17.19 6.87
N LYS A 59 -8.62 -17.57 7.02
CA LYS A 59 -8.22 -18.99 7.04
C LYS A 59 -8.60 -19.65 8.36
N THR A 60 -8.36 -18.98 9.48
CA THR A 60 -8.73 -19.51 10.80
C THR A 60 -10.22 -19.76 10.95
N ASP A 61 -11.10 -18.97 10.32
CA ASP A 61 -12.55 -19.21 10.38
C ASP A 61 -13.00 -20.46 9.60
N ILE A 62 -12.17 -20.99 8.69
CA ILE A 62 -12.51 -22.17 7.87
C ILE A 62 -12.06 -23.48 8.57
N ASP A 63 -11.04 -23.42 9.43
CA ASP A 63 -10.43 -24.59 10.11
C ASP A 63 -11.10 -24.94 11.45
N VAL A 64 -12.17 -24.26 11.88
CA VAL A 64 -12.83 -24.49 13.20
C VAL A 64 -14.07 -25.40 13.07
N ASP A 65 -14.46 -25.78 11.86
CA ASP A 65 -15.60 -26.66 11.58
C ASP A 65 -15.19 -28.12 11.24
N GLU A 66 -14.07 -28.63 11.79
CA GLU A 66 -13.75 -30.07 11.84
C GLU A 66 -13.89 -30.66 13.26
#